data_AF-A0A1K1MAG6-F1
#
_entry.id   AF-A0A1K1MAG6-F1
#
_cell.length_a   1.000
_cell.length_b   1.000
_cell.length_c   1.000
_cell.angle_alpha   90.00
_cell.angle_beta   90.00
_cell.angle_gamma   90.00
#
_symmetry.space_group_name_H-M   'P 1'
#
loop_
_entity.id
_entity.type
_entity.pdbx_description
1 polymer ?
#
loop_
_entity_poly.entity_id
_entity_poly.type
_entity_poly.pdbx_seq_one_letter_code
_entity_poly.pdbx_strand_id
1 'polypeptide(L)'
;MKLKGIISAAAAAALIVGAMPSPMGTMAENKAAVSGDTIYNTNRVSAPAVTTTAKKAVTTTTAKPAVTTTTAKATTTAKATTTTTAKVTTAAPTTTTTTTTYKPAVQGQPVFHLSSTEVCQTEARTKKQKIYLSVDGANGLYCDTLIYVYYDSRMTAETAVAGKAVEKLTTEQAFGDTKDFMVLTTSGGSDLGADGIMWELTFTLPADCKKGDVFDVKIGDSKYGKIKPLFTNFAYDSKGEAMTKHIFTNGLATGGITVIADPPYKLGDINNDFSVNAVDASIALTEYASVSSGKKTTFTDDRQTLAADVDSNGSVNAVDASYILSYYAYTSTSAGAAESFEAYMEKAKK
;
A
#
# COMPACT_ATOMS: atom_id res chain seq x y z
N MET A 1 1.99 -28.93 18.73
CA MET A 1 2.62 -27.62 18.52
C MET A 1 4.12 -27.82 18.62
N LYS A 2 4.86 -27.70 17.52
CA LYS A 2 6.29 -27.42 17.60
C LYS A 2 6.48 -26.06 16.95
N LEU A 3 6.25 -25.01 17.75
CA LEU A 3 6.74 -23.68 17.42
C LEU A 3 8.24 -23.80 17.18
N LYS A 4 8.71 -23.44 15.98
CA LYS A 4 10.15 -23.31 15.74
C LYS A 4 10.55 -21.91 16.19
N GLY A 5 11.05 -21.80 17.42
CA GLY A 5 11.39 -20.55 18.07
C GLY A 5 10.78 -20.48 19.47
N ILE A 6 11.59 -20.06 20.44
CA ILE A 6 11.19 -19.94 21.84
C ILE A 6 10.26 -18.73 21.93
N ILE A 7 8.95 -18.94 22.11
CA ILE A 7 8.12 -17.90 22.73
C ILE A 7 8.64 -17.79 24.16
N SER A 8 9.09 -16.59 24.57
CA SER A 8 9.63 -16.43 25.92
C SER A 8 8.53 -16.76 26.94
N ALA A 9 8.94 -17.19 28.14
CA ALA A 9 8.03 -17.60 29.20
C ALA A 9 6.97 -16.53 29.58
N ALA A 10 7.13 -15.26 29.17
CA ALA A 10 6.15 -14.20 29.38
C ALA A 10 4.86 -14.40 28.56
N ALA A 11 4.95 -14.80 27.29
CA ALA A 11 3.76 -15.08 26.47
C ALA A 11 3.14 -16.47 26.75
N ALA A 12 3.89 -17.37 27.39
CA ALA A 12 3.36 -18.63 27.93
C ALA A 12 2.79 -18.49 29.36
N ALA A 13 3.21 -17.49 30.15
CA ALA A 13 2.71 -17.28 31.52
C ALA A 13 1.29 -16.72 31.56
N ALA A 14 0.84 -16.02 30.50
CA ALA A 14 -0.57 -15.65 30.36
C ALA A 14 -1.51 -16.86 30.14
N LEU A 15 -0.97 -18.07 29.94
CA LEU A 15 -1.75 -19.28 29.68
C LEU A 15 -2.02 -20.15 30.92
N ILE A 16 -1.47 -19.86 32.10
CA ILE A 16 -1.70 -20.68 33.30
C ILE A 16 -1.71 -19.81 34.57
N VAL A 17 -2.83 -19.85 35.33
CA VAL A 17 -3.09 -19.25 36.66
C VAL A 17 -3.42 -17.74 36.60
N GLY A 18 -4.64 -17.27 36.89
CA GLY A 18 -5.38 -17.46 38.15
C GLY A 18 -5.02 -16.35 39.14
N ALA A 19 -5.82 -15.27 39.18
CA ALA A 19 -5.87 -14.21 40.21
C ALA A 19 -4.52 -13.67 40.75
N MET A 20 -4.15 -12.45 40.35
CA MET A 20 -3.20 -11.60 41.09
C MET A 20 -3.87 -10.25 41.43
N PRO A 21 -3.60 -9.68 42.62
CA PRO A 21 -4.39 -8.58 43.19
C PRO A 21 -4.10 -7.22 42.55
N SER A 22 -5.14 -6.39 42.48
CA SER A 22 -5.16 -5.07 41.87
C SER A 22 -4.29 -4.05 42.61
N PRO A 23 -3.45 -3.25 41.93
CA PRO A 23 -2.97 -1.99 42.47
C PRO A 23 -4.00 -0.89 42.15
N MET A 24 -4.53 -0.25 43.20
CA MET A 24 -5.32 0.97 43.10
C MET A 24 -4.45 2.11 42.56
N GLY A 25 -4.80 2.64 41.38
CA GLY A 25 -4.22 3.85 40.81
C GLY A 25 -5.31 4.61 40.06
N THR A 26 -5.57 5.84 40.47
CA THR A 26 -6.71 6.65 40.04
C THR A 26 -6.56 7.14 38.60
N MET A 27 -7.60 6.89 37.81
CA MET A 27 -7.84 7.39 36.46
C MET A 27 -7.91 8.92 36.44
N ALA A 28 -6.95 9.58 35.81
CA ALA A 28 -7.10 10.96 35.38
C ALA A 28 -6.24 11.23 34.12
N GLU A 29 -6.86 11.89 33.15
CA GLU A 29 -6.26 12.60 32.00
C GLU A 29 -5.90 11.78 30.76
N ASN A 30 -6.86 11.67 29.84
CA ASN A 30 -6.64 11.95 28.41
C ASN A 30 -7.97 12.23 27.70
N LYS A 31 -8.55 13.41 27.97
CA LYS A 31 -9.57 14.02 27.13
C LYS A 31 -8.89 14.80 26.01
N ALA A 32 -8.60 14.12 24.90
CA ALA A 32 -8.45 14.76 23.61
C ALA A 32 -8.95 13.79 22.54
N ALA A 33 -10.26 13.84 22.26
CA ALA A 33 -10.82 13.26 21.06
C ALA A 33 -10.30 14.09 19.87
N VAL A 34 -9.17 13.68 19.30
CA VAL A 34 -8.68 14.18 18.02
C VAL A 34 -9.22 13.23 16.96
N SER A 35 -9.88 13.78 15.92
CA SER A 35 -10.46 12.99 14.84
C SER A 35 -9.39 12.11 14.17
N GLY A 36 -9.75 10.84 13.90
CA GLY A 36 -8.85 9.82 13.32
C GLY A 36 -8.19 10.21 11.99
N ASP A 37 -8.76 11.16 11.24
CA ASP A 37 -8.16 11.69 10.01
C ASP A 37 -6.83 12.44 10.23
N THR A 38 -6.62 13.03 11.42
CA THR A 38 -5.43 13.86 11.68
C THR A 38 -4.22 13.00 12.08
N ILE A 39 -4.44 11.90 12.82
CA ILE A 39 -3.37 11.00 13.27
C ILE A 39 -2.92 10.07 12.13
N TYR A 40 -3.81 9.73 11.20
CA TYR A 40 -3.51 8.92 10.01
C TYR A 40 -2.43 9.54 9.11
N ASN A 41 -2.37 10.87 9.04
CA ASN A 41 -1.41 11.59 8.19
C ASN A 41 -0.06 11.89 8.88
N THR A 42 -0.03 12.03 10.21
CA THR A 42 1.21 12.41 10.93
C THR A 42 2.21 11.25 11.09
N ASN A 43 1.75 9.99 11.02
CA ASN A 43 2.58 8.81 11.25
C ASN A 43 3.18 8.18 9.98
N ARG A 44 3.09 8.85 8.81
CA ARG A 44 3.80 8.43 7.58
C ARG A 44 5.30 8.74 7.68
N VAL A 45 6.06 7.82 8.23
CA VAL A 45 7.47 7.69 7.85
C VAL A 45 7.54 6.52 6.85
N SER A 46 7.70 6.87 5.56
CA SER A 46 8.20 5.99 4.49
C SER A 46 7.26 4.94 3.85
N ALA A 47 6.05 5.30 3.42
CA ALA A 47 5.26 4.49 2.48
C ALA A 47 4.92 5.30 1.19
N PRO A 48 5.00 4.73 -0.02
CA PRO A 48 4.70 5.42 -1.29
C PRO A 48 3.24 5.92 -1.37
N ALA A 49 2.98 6.86 -2.29
CA ALA A 49 1.78 7.68 -2.38
C ALA A 49 0.46 6.89 -2.27
N VAL A 50 -0.38 7.23 -1.28
CA VAL A 50 -1.74 6.72 -1.12
C VAL A 50 -2.69 7.67 -1.82
N THR A 51 -3.46 7.18 -2.80
CA THR A 51 -4.56 7.95 -3.43
C THR A 51 -5.89 7.55 -2.78
N THR A 52 -6.42 8.41 -1.93
CA THR A 52 -7.78 8.28 -1.38
C THR A 52 -8.80 8.75 -2.42
N THR A 53 -9.52 7.82 -3.05
CA THR A 53 -10.68 8.19 -3.88
C THR A 53 -11.93 8.17 -3.00
N ALA A 54 -12.34 9.33 -2.50
CA ALA A 54 -13.64 9.50 -1.87
C ALA A 54 -14.74 9.35 -2.93
N LYS A 55 -15.60 8.34 -2.77
CA LYS A 55 -16.77 8.14 -3.65
C LYS A 55 -17.74 9.29 -3.45
N LYS A 56 -17.74 10.26 -4.38
CA LYS A 56 -18.68 11.38 -4.37
C LYS A 56 -20.10 10.85 -4.52
N ALA A 57 -20.95 11.13 -3.54
CA ALA A 57 -22.37 10.83 -3.58
C ALA A 57 -23.02 11.52 -4.78
N VAL A 58 -23.70 10.73 -5.61
CA VAL A 58 -24.53 11.22 -6.72
C VAL A 58 -25.86 11.66 -6.14
N THR A 59 -26.03 12.96 -5.92
CA THR A 59 -27.33 13.55 -5.60
C THR A 59 -28.03 13.85 -6.91
N THR A 60 -29.03 13.04 -7.26
CA THR A 60 -29.91 13.29 -8.39
C THR A 60 -30.98 14.31 -8.00
N THR A 61 -30.87 15.54 -8.49
CA THR A 61 -31.98 16.51 -8.47
C THR A 61 -32.56 16.65 -9.88
N THR A 62 -33.73 16.05 -10.07
CA THR A 62 -34.64 16.27 -11.20
C THR A 62 -35.21 17.68 -11.15
N ALA A 63 -35.07 18.45 -12.23
CA ALA A 63 -35.82 19.69 -12.45
C ALA A 63 -36.56 19.62 -13.80
N LYS A 64 -37.89 19.70 -13.74
CA LYS A 64 -38.85 19.84 -14.86
C LYS A 64 -39.23 21.34 -14.98
N PRO A 65 -39.57 21.88 -16.17
CA PRO A 65 -39.27 23.27 -16.52
C PRO A 65 -40.41 24.24 -16.21
N ALA A 66 -40.05 25.51 -16.03
CA ALA A 66 -40.99 26.63 -16.06
C ALA A 66 -40.45 27.77 -16.94
N VAL A 67 -41.34 28.21 -17.82
CA VAL A 67 -41.27 29.27 -18.83
C VAL A 67 -41.15 30.65 -18.17
N THR A 68 -40.47 31.63 -18.80
CA THR A 68 -40.92 33.03 -19.01
C THR A 68 -39.91 33.83 -19.88
N THR A 69 -40.37 34.15 -21.09
CA THR A 69 -40.36 35.43 -21.82
C THR A 69 -39.12 36.36 -21.89
N THR A 70 -38.68 36.54 -23.14
CA THR A 70 -37.95 37.63 -23.82
C THR A 70 -37.82 39.00 -23.13
N THR A 71 -36.65 39.64 -23.25
CA THR A 71 -36.42 40.90 -24.02
C THR A 71 -34.93 41.08 -24.30
N ALA A 72 -34.60 41.53 -25.52
CA ALA A 72 -33.27 41.69 -26.09
C ALA A 72 -32.54 42.97 -25.64
N LYS A 73 -31.19 42.98 -25.72
CA LYS A 73 -30.38 43.87 -26.61
C LYS A 73 -28.86 43.76 -26.33
N ALA A 74 -28.12 43.32 -27.37
CA ALA A 74 -26.82 43.79 -27.94
C ALA A 74 -25.70 44.30 -26.99
N THR A 75 -24.39 44.03 -27.11
CA THR A 75 -23.49 43.56 -28.19
C THR A 75 -22.14 43.24 -27.52
N THR A 76 -21.44 42.16 -27.90
CA THR A 76 -19.98 42.15 -28.17
C THR A 76 -19.55 40.72 -28.55
N THR A 77 -18.91 40.65 -29.71
CA THR A 77 -18.50 39.44 -30.41
C THR A 77 -17.32 38.78 -29.70
N ALA A 78 -17.55 37.64 -29.04
CA ALA A 78 -16.50 36.76 -28.56
C ALA A 78 -16.57 35.43 -29.31
N LYS A 79 -15.45 35.11 -29.97
CA LYS A 79 -15.16 33.93 -30.79
C LYS A 79 -15.49 32.64 -30.04
N ALA A 80 -16.26 31.77 -30.66
CA ALA A 80 -16.68 30.48 -30.13
C ALA A 80 -15.47 29.60 -29.76
N THR A 81 -15.37 29.27 -28.47
CA THR A 81 -14.50 28.20 -27.99
C THR A 81 -15.29 26.89 -28.10
N THR A 82 -14.90 26.06 -29.06
CA THR A 82 -15.38 24.69 -29.20
C THR A 82 -14.91 23.90 -27.99
N THR A 83 -15.81 23.59 -27.05
CA THR A 83 -15.50 22.71 -25.92
C THR A 83 -15.44 21.28 -26.42
N THR A 84 -14.25 20.83 -26.80
CA THR A 84 -13.95 19.43 -27.06
C THR A 84 -14.12 18.67 -25.75
N THR A 85 -15.10 17.78 -25.68
CA THR A 85 -15.26 16.84 -24.56
C THR A 85 -14.08 15.87 -24.57
N ALA A 86 -13.04 16.18 -23.79
CA ALA A 86 -11.93 15.27 -23.55
C ALA A 86 -12.45 14.08 -22.75
N LYS A 87 -12.49 12.91 -23.41
CA LYS A 87 -12.61 11.62 -22.74
C LYS A 87 -11.37 11.45 -21.86
N VAL A 88 -11.53 11.66 -20.55
CA VAL A 88 -10.48 11.36 -19.56
C VAL A 88 -10.36 9.84 -19.50
N THR A 89 -9.41 9.31 -20.26
CA THR A 89 -8.92 7.95 -20.06
C THR A 89 -8.08 7.99 -18.80
N THR A 90 -8.59 7.45 -17.69
CA THR A 90 -7.80 7.23 -16.46
C THR A 90 -6.56 6.43 -16.82
N ALA A 91 -5.38 7.01 -16.58
CA ALA A 91 -4.10 6.35 -16.82
C ALA A 91 -4.06 4.99 -16.09
N ALA A 92 -3.54 3.96 -16.76
CA ALA A 92 -3.29 2.68 -16.13
C ALA A 92 -2.27 2.86 -15.01
N PRO A 93 -2.43 2.21 -13.84
CA PRO A 93 -1.51 2.40 -12.72
C PRO A 93 -0.11 1.95 -13.13
N THR A 94 0.83 2.89 -13.14
CA THR A 94 2.22 2.66 -13.56
C THR A 94 3.09 2.09 -12.44
N THR A 95 2.56 1.98 -11.22
CA THR A 95 3.29 1.60 -10.00
C THR A 95 2.48 0.68 -9.09
N THR A 96 3.18 -0.12 -8.29
CA THR A 96 2.57 -0.90 -7.20
C THR A 96 1.78 -0.01 -6.26
N THR A 97 0.50 -0.33 -6.06
CA THR A 97 -0.44 0.46 -5.27
C THR A 97 -0.89 -0.33 -4.05
N THR A 98 -0.64 0.20 -2.86
CA THR A 98 -1.14 -0.37 -1.60
C THR A 98 -2.28 0.49 -1.06
N THR A 99 -3.42 -0.13 -0.84
CA THR A 99 -4.63 0.51 -0.32
C THR A 99 -5.05 -0.15 0.98
N THR A 100 -5.50 0.64 1.94
CA THR A 100 -6.12 0.12 3.17
C THR A 100 -7.56 0.62 3.21
N THR A 101 -8.52 -0.30 3.29
CA THR A 101 -9.92 0.10 3.49
C THR A 101 -10.15 0.39 4.96
N TYR A 102 -10.31 1.67 5.25
CA TYR A 102 -10.58 2.16 6.59
C TYR A 102 -12.08 2.16 6.89
N LYS A 103 -12.44 1.67 8.07
CA LYS A 103 -13.78 1.76 8.65
C LYS A 103 -13.60 2.50 9.97
N PRO A 104 -14.29 3.63 10.21
CA PRO A 104 -14.18 4.35 11.48
C PRO A 104 -14.50 3.40 12.64
N ALA A 105 -13.56 3.24 13.57
CA ALA A 105 -13.79 2.50 14.80
C ALA A 105 -14.33 3.43 15.89
N VAL A 106 -15.08 2.85 16.83
CA VAL A 106 -15.49 3.54 18.05
C VAL A 106 -14.46 3.18 19.12
N GLN A 107 -14.02 4.16 19.91
CA GLN A 107 -13.05 3.92 20.99
C GLN A 107 -13.56 2.81 21.95
N GLY A 108 -12.72 1.79 22.19
CA GLY A 108 -13.07 0.59 22.97
C GLY A 108 -13.81 -0.50 22.18
N GLN A 109 -14.05 -0.28 20.88
CA GLN A 109 -14.56 -1.26 19.92
C GLN A 109 -13.56 -1.37 18.76
N PRO A 110 -12.42 -2.01 19.01
CA PRO A 110 -11.31 -1.91 18.10
C PRO A 110 -11.52 -2.76 16.85
N VAL A 111 -10.94 -2.30 15.74
CA VAL A 111 -11.05 -2.93 14.41
C VAL A 111 -9.65 -3.13 13.84
N PHE A 112 -9.37 -4.32 13.32
CA PHE A 112 -8.18 -4.52 12.50
C PHE A 112 -8.42 -4.03 11.07
N HIS A 113 -7.36 -3.54 10.45
CA HIS A 113 -7.29 -3.34 9.01
C HIS A 113 -6.06 -4.05 8.46
N LEU A 114 -6.24 -4.70 7.32
CA LEU A 114 -5.15 -5.24 6.51
C LEU A 114 -5.12 -4.47 5.19
N SER A 115 -3.94 -4.07 4.76
CA SER A 115 -3.77 -3.47 3.45
C SER A 115 -3.96 -4.50 2.34
N SER A 116 -4.31 -4.04 1.15
CA SER A 116 -4.30 -4.81 -0.10
C SER A 116 -3.34 -4.14 -1.08
N THR A 117 -2.51 -4.93 -1.75
CA THR A 117 -1.49 -4.43 -2.68
C THR A 117 -1.75 -4.96 -4.08
N GLU A 118 -1.89 -4.08 -5.05
CA GLU A 118 -1.82 -4.43 -6.47
C GLU A 118 -0.40 -4.24 -6.96
N VAL A 119 0.22 -5.31 -7.45
CA VAL A 119 1.62 -5.35 -7.89
C VAL A 119 1.71 -5.83 -9.33
N CYS A 120 2.53 -5.16 -10.14
CA CYS A 120 2.78 -5.57 -11.52
C CYS A 120 3.48 -6.93 -11.56
N GLN A 121 3.14 -7.79 -12.53
CA GLN A 121 3.64 -9.16 -12.61
C GLN A 121 5.18 -9.27 -12.55
N THR A 122 5.89 -8.36 -13.21
CA THR A 122 7.36 -8.35 -13.20
C THR A 122 7.90 -8.06 -11.79
N GLU A 123 7.37 -7.04 -11.12
CA GLU A 123 7.74 -6.70 -9.74
C GLU A 123 7.33 -7.77 -8.74
N ALA A 124 6.19 -8.43 -8.95
CA ALA A 124 5.68 -9.48 -8.09
C ALA A 124 6.66 -10.65 -7.97
N ARG A 125 7.41 -10.95 -9.04
CA ARG A 125 8.36 -12.06 -9.11
C ARG A 125 9.74 -11.72 -8.55
N THR A 126 10.13 -10.45 -8.59
CA THR A 126 11.50 -10.02 -8.27
C THR A 126 11.60 -9.31 -6.93
N LYS A 127 10.52 -8.67 -6.48
CA LYS A 127 10.51 -7.84 -5.27
C LYS A 127 9.65 -8.44 -4.17
N LYS A 128 10.09 -8.20 -2.95
CA LYS A 128 9.31 -8.49 -1.75
C LYS A 128 8.14 -7.51 -1.66
N GLN A 129 7.00 -8.02 -1.24
CA GLN A 129 5.75 -7.28 -1.12
C GLN A 129 5.39 -7.10 0.35
N LYS A 130 4.81 -5.94 0.67
CA LYS A 130 4.45 -5.60 2.05
C LYS A 130 2.94 -5.53 2.23
N ILE A 131 2.48 -6.02 3.37
CA ILE A 131 1.11 -5.86 3.87
C ILE A 131 1.19 -5.27 5.29
N TYR A 132 0.33 -4.31 5.58
CA TYR A 132 0.28 -3.63 6.86
C TYR A 132 -0.92 -4.11 7.65
N LEU A 133 -0.67 -4.57 8.88
CA LEU A 133 -1.70 -4.79 9.89
C LEU A 133 -1.77 -3.57 10.80
N SER A 134 -2.92 -2.92 10.84
CA SER A 134 -3.19 -1.78 11.71
C SER A 134 -4.41 -2.01 12.59
N VAL A 135 -4.48 -1.26 13.68
CA VAL A 135 -5.64 -1.20 14.58
C VAL A 135 -6.16 0.22 14.69
N ASP A 136 -7.46 0.35 14.86
CA ASP A 136 -8.14 1.61 15.15
C ASP A 136 -9.14 1.44 16.31
N GLY A 137 -9.40 2.51 17.06
CA GLY A 137 -10.34 2.53 18.19
C GLY A 137 -9.81 1.88 19.47
N ALA A 138 -8.50 1.68 19.57
CA ALA A 138 -7.82 1.04 20.70
C ALA A 138 -6.78 1.95 21.36
N ASN A 139 -6.61 3.20 20.92
CA ASN A 139 -5.49 4.04 21.38
C ASN A 139 -5.46 4.21 22.91
N GLY A 140 -4.37 3.76 23.54
CA GLY A 140 -4.14 3.80 24.98
C GLY A 140 -5.00 2.82 25.78
N LEU A 141 -5.55 1.78 25.15
CA LEU A 141 -6.47 0.84 25.79
C LEU A 141 -5.95 -0.59 25.86
N TYR A 142 -4.84 -0.92 25.20
CA TYR A 142 -4.33 -2.28 25.12
C TYR A 142 -2.82 -2.34 25.34
N CYS A 143 -2.34 -3.52 25.70
CA CYS A 143 -0.91 -3.82 25.76
C CYS A 143 -0.59 -5.26 25.37
N ASP A 144 -1.50 -6.19 25.69
CA ASP A 144 -1.29 -7.62 25.49
C ASP A 144 -2.15 -8.11 24.32
N THR A 145 -1.48 -8.66 23.30
CA THR A 145 -2.14 -9.17 22.09
C THR A 145 -1.59 -10.53 21.70
N LEU A 146 -2.44 -11.36 21.10
CA LEU A 146 -2.10 -12.63 20.46
C LEU A 146 -2.92 -12.73 19.18
N ILE A 147 -2.25 -12.52 18.05
CA ILE A 147 -2.89 -12.34 16.75
C ILE A 147 -2.40 -13.44 15.81
N TYR A 148 -3.33 -14.22 15.28
CA TYR A 148 -3.04 -15.18 14.21
C TYR A 148 -3.22 -14.49 12.85
N VAL A 149 -2.12 -14.40 12.11
CA VAL A 149 -2.12 -13.93 10.73
C VAL A 149 -1.99 -15.13 9.82
N TYR A 150 -3.02 -15.41 9.04
CA TYR A 150 -3.01 -16.43 7.99
C TYR A 150 -2.71 -15.80 6.65
N TYR A 151 -1.96 -16.50 5.83
CA TYR A 151 -1.58 -16.05 4.50
C TYR A 151 -1.52 -17.22 3.53
N ASP A 152 -1.63 -16.92 2.23
CA ASP A 152 -1.55 -17.93 1.17
C ASP A 152 -0.22 -18.71 1.25
N SER A 153 -0.31 -20.04 1.32
CA SER A 153 0.84 -20.95 1.50
C SER A 153 1.82 -20.95 0.32
N ARG A 154 1.44 -20.38 -0.83
CA ARG A 154 2.34 -20.17 -1.97
C ARG A 154 3.33 -19.04 -1.72
N MET A 155 3.03 -18.13 -0.78
CA MET A 155 3.94 -17.06 -0.38
C MET A 155 4.94 -17.54 0.68
N THR A 156 6.12 -16.94 0.69
CA THR A 156 7.08 -17.08 1.78
C THR A 156 7.08 -15.81 2.62
N ALA A 157 6.72 -15.94 3.90
CA ALA A 157 6.70 -14.83 4.84
C ALA A 157 8.06 -14.64 5.52
N GLU A 158 8.42 -13.38 5.75
CA GLU A 158 9.57 -13.00 6.57
C GLU A 158 9.12 -12.54 7.96
N THR A 159 10.09 -12.39 8.86
CA THR A 159 9.88 -11.84 10.20
C THR A 159 9.14 -10.50 10.10
N ALA A 160 7.98 -10.42 10.75
CA ALA A 160 7.19 -9.20 10.81
C ALA A 160 7.94 -8.10 11.57
N VAL A 161 7.82 -6.86 11.11
CA VAL A 161 8.44 -5.70 11.74
C VAL A 161 7.39 -4.95 12.55
N ALA A 162 7.70 -4.63 13.81
CA ALA A 162 6.82 -3.87 14.69
C ALA A 162 6.63 -2.43 14.15
N GLY A 163 5.38 -2.00 14.08
CA GLY A 163 4.99 -0.66 13.67
C GLY A 163 4.83 0.31 14.83
N LYS A 164 4.46 1.56 14.51
CA LYS A 164 4.32 2.65 15.48
C LYS A 164 3.27 2.40 16.56
N ALA A 165 2.20 1.68 16.25
CA ALA A 165 1.12 1.39 17.20
C ALA A 165 1.61 0.58 18.41
N VAL A 166 2.67 -0.21 18.25
CA VAL A 166 3.18 -1.13 19.28
C VAL A 166 4.61 -0.77 19.69
N GLU A 167 5.12 0.41 19.32
CA GLU A 167 6.53 0.78 19.54
C GLU A 167 6.93 0.86 21.02
N LYS A 168 5.95 1.05 21.91
CA LYS A 168 6.12 1.10 23.37
C LYS A 168 5.88 -0.25 24.05
N LEU A 169 5.60 -1.29 23.28
CA LEU A 169 5.29 -2.63 23.76
C LEU A 169 6.44 -3.58 23.41
N THR A 170 6.62 -4.61 24.24
CA THR A 170 7.46 -5.75 23.87
C THR A 170 6.77 -6.53 22.77
N THR A 171 7.50 -6.96 21.75
CA THR A 171 6.96 -7.69 20.60
C THR A 171 7.64 -9.03 20.45
N GLU A 172 6.86 -10.07 20.21
CA GLU A 172 7.34 -11.41 19.88
C GLU A 172 6.53 -11.97 18.71
N GLN A 173 7.09 -12.96 18.03
CA GLN A 173 6.42 -13.63 16.93
C GLN A 173 6.88 -15.07 16.76
N ALA A 174 6.05 -15.89 16.13
CA ALA A 174 6.43 -17.24 15.77
C ALA A 174 5.73 -17.69 14.48
N PHE A 175 6.45 -18.45 13.66
CA PHE A 175 5.88 -19.07 12.46
C PHE A 175 5.15 -20.37 12.80
N GLY A 176 4.03 -20.58 12.12
CA GLY A 176 3.30 -21.84 12.13
C GLY A 176 4.09 -22.97 11.49
N ASP A 177 3.82 -24.20 11.93
CA ASP A 177 4.42 -25.42 11.38
C ASP A 177 3.93 -25.72 9.95
N THR A 178 2.71 -25.31 9.60
CA THR A 178 2.13 -25.46 8.27
C THR A 178 2.53 -24.39 7.26
N LYS A 179 3.39 -23.43 7.66
CA LYS A 179 3.94 -22.34 6.83
C LYS A 179 2.90 -21.38 6.21
N ASP A 180 1.64 -21.48 6.57
CA ASP A 180 0.52 -20.65 6.08
C ASP A 180 -0.02 -19.68 7.16
N PHE A 181 0.71 -19.56 8.27
CA PHE A 181 0.37 -18.61 9.33
C PHE A 181 1.58 -18.22 10.19
N MET A 182 1.45 -17.08 10.85
CA MET A 182 2.32 -16.64 11.93
C MET A 182 1.46 -16.16 13.11
N VAL A 183 2.06 -16.15 14.29
CA VAL A 183 1.49 -15.58 15.51
C VAL A 183 2.30 -14.35 15.87
N LEU A 184 1.62 -13.25 16.12
CA LEU A 184 2.19 -11.97 16.52
C LEU A 184 1.68 -11.63 17.91
N THR A 185 2.59 -11.30 18.83
CA THR A 185 2.24 -10.99 20.21
C THR A 185 2.86 -9.69 20.66
N THR A 186 2.12 -8.96 21.49
CA THR A 186 2.63 -7.80 22.23
C THR A 186 2.48 -8.03 23.72
N SER A 187 3.31 -7.37 24.52
CA SER A 187 3.06 -7.21 25.96
C SER A 187 3.60 -5.90 26.50
N GLY A 188 2.97 -5.36 27.54
CA GLY A 188 3.40 -4.12 28.20
C GLY A 188 3.07 -4.07 29.69
N GLY A 189 3.76 -3.18 30.41
CA GLY A 189 3.48 -2.92 31.84
C GLY A 189 2.31 -1.94 32.09
N SER A 190 1.69 -1.42 31.03
CA SER A 190 0.53 -0.55 31.04
C SER A 190 -0.06 -0.45 29.63
N ASP A 191 -1.25 0.15 29.49
CA ASP A 191 -2.00 0.28 28.23
C ASP A 191 -1.36 1.32 27.28
N LEU A 192 -0.19 1.00 26.74
CA LEU A 192 0.61 1.88 25.89
C LEU A 192 0.43 1.62 24.39
N GLY A 193 -0.37 0.63 24.00
CA GLY A 193 -0.72 0.37 22.61
C GLY A 193 -1.49 1.53 22.02
N ALA A 194 -1.09 1.99 20.85
CA ALA A 194 -1.71 3.09 20.12
C ALA A 194 -2.51 2.57 18.92
N ASP A 195 -3.27 3.46 18.28
CA ASP A 195 -3.85 3.19 16.96
C ASP A 195 -2.79 3.37 15.85
N GLY A 196 -3.05 2.78 14.69
CA GLY A 196 -2.17 2.80 13.52
C GLY A 196 -1.52 1.45 13.22
N ILE A 197 -0.40 1.47 12.47
CA ILE A 197 0.29 0.25 12.02
C ILE A 197 0.89 -0.48 13.21
N MET A 198 0.41 -1.69 13.47
CA MET A 198 0.95 -2.61 14.47
C MET A 198 2.10 -3.43 13.91
N TRP A 199 1.95 -3.93 12.69
CA TRP A 199 2.92 -4.82 12.07
C TRP A 199 3.04 -4.59 10.57
N GLU A 200 4.27 -4.57 10.08
CA GLU A 200 4.60 -4.69 8.66
C GLU A 200 4.96 -6.14 8.35
N LEU A 201 4.19 -6.75 7.45
CA LEU A 201 4.33 -8.14 7.02
C LEU A 201 5.00 -8.14 5.65
N THR A 202 6.14 -8.83 5.50
CA THR A 202 6.86 -8.92 4.24
C THR A 202 6.73 -10.32 3.66
N PHE A 203 6.35 -10.40 2.38
CA PHE A 203 6.14 -11.64 1.65
C PHE A 203 6.96 -11.67 0.35
N THR A 204 7.50 -12.85 0.03
CA THR A 204 8.01 -13.17 -1.31
C THR A 204 6.96 -14.02 -2.01
N LEU A 205 6.54 -13.58 -3.20
CA LEU A 205 5.59 -14.30 -4.04
C LEU A 205 6.30 -15.41 -4.82
N PRO A 206 5.57 -16.46 -5.26
CA PRO A 206 6.18 -17.53 -6.04
C PRO A 206 6.62 -17.02 -7.42
N ALA A 207 7.75 -17.50 -7.92
CA ALA A 207 8.37 -17.03 -9.16
C ALA A 207 7.49 -17.26 -10.41
N ASP A 208 6.55 -18.20 -10.34
CA ASP A 208 5.61 -18.54 -11.40
C ASP A 208 4.28 -17.78 -11.31
N CYS A 209 4.13 -16.81 -10.38
CA CYS A 209 2.91 -16.01 -10.26
C CYS A 209 2.59 -15.25 -11.56
N LYS A 210 1.30 -15.11 -11.85
CA LYS A 210 0.77 -14.59 -13.12
C LYS A 210 -0.27 -13.51 -12.84
N LYS A 211 -0.48 -12.64 -13.83
CA LYS A 211 -1.63 -11.72 -13.85
C LYS A 211 -2.92 -12.44 -13.44
N GLY A 212 -3.63 -11.86 -12.48
CA GLY A 212 -4.88 -12.38 -11.94
C GLY A 212 -4.71 -13.28 -10.72
N ASP A 213 -3.47 -13.67 -10.37
CA ASP A 213 -3.24 -14.35 -9.10
C ASP A 213 -3.56 -13.43 -7.93
N VAL A 214 -4.29 -13.98 -6.96
CA VAL A 214 -4.62 -13.33 -5.69
C VAL A 214 -4.02 -14.17 -4.57
N PHE A 215 -3.34 -13.50 -3.64
CA PHE A 215 -2.73 -14.09 -2.45
C PHE A 215 -3.35 -13.46 -1.20
N ASP A 216 -4.25 -14.19 -0.56
CA ASP A 216 -5.00 -13.67 0.58
C ASP A 216 -4.16 -13.59 1.86
N VAL A 217 -4.41 -12.57 2.66
CA VAL A 217 -3.92 -12.42 4.04
C VAL A 217 -5.12 -12.09 4.93
N LYS A 218 -5.25 -12.77 6.06
CA LYS A 218 -6.39 -12.58 6.97
C LYS A 218 -6.05 -12.79 8.43
N ILE A 219 -6.76 -12.08 9.29
CA ILE A 219 -6.78 -12.35 10.72
C ILE A 219 -7.89 -13.36 11.02
N GLY A 220 -7.65 -14.29 11.95
CA GLY A 220 -8.68 -15.24 12.32
C GLY A 220 -8.39 -15.96 13.63
N ASP A 221 -9.30 -16.87 13.98
CA ASP A 221 -9.13 -17.76 15.12
C ASP A 221 -8.00 -18.76 14.91
N SER A 222 -7.54 -19.36 16.00
CA SER A 222 -6.60 -20.48 15.97
C SER A 222 -7.21 -21.69 15.26
N LYS A 223 -6.62 -22.13 14.14
CA LYS A 223 -7.00 -23.37 13.42
C LYS A 223 -6.92 -24.62 14.30
N TYR A 224 -6.13 -24.59 15.38
CA TYR A 224 -5.82 -25.75 16.22
C TYR A 224 -6.46 -25.67 17.62
N GLY A 225 -7.33 -24.68 17.85
CA GLY A 225 -8.35 -24.65 18.90
C GLY A 225 -7.90 -24.54 20.37
N LYS A 226 -6.59 -24.64 20.68
CA LYS A 226 -6.12 -24.68 22.07
C LYS A 226 -5.79 -23.32 22.69
N ILE A 227 -5.32 -22.38 21.88
CA ILE A 227 -4.96 -21.03 22.32
C ILE A 227 -5.82 -20.07 21.51
N LYS A 228 -6.65 -19.29 22.18
CA LYS A 228 -7.53 -18.32 21.52
C LYS A 228 -6.75 -17.03 21.24
N PRO A 229 -7.13 -16.29 20.18
CA PRO A 229 -6.59 -14.96 19.99
C PRO A 229 -6.95 -14.03 21.15
N LEU A 230 -6.11 -13.01 21.40
CA LEU A 230 -6.22 -12.09 22.52
C LEU A 230 -5.98 -10.64 22.05
N PHE A 231 -6.76 -9.71 22.58
CA PHE A 231 -6.54 -8.27 22.42
C PHE A 231 -7.09 -7.55 23.66
N THR A 232 -6.24 -7.30 24.65
CA THR A 232 -6.68 -6.87 25.99
C THR A 232 -5.81 -5.78 26.60
N ASN A 233 -6.34 -5.15 27.63
CA ASN A 233 -5.64 -4.22 28.50
C ASN A 233 -4.79 -4.95 29.55
N PHE A 234 -3.90 -4.21 30.20
CA PHE A 234 -3.01 -4.69 31.26
C PHE A 234 -3.76 -5.27 32.46
N ALA A 235 -4.97 -4.73 32.73
CA ALA A 235 -5.78 -5.14 33.87
C ALA A 235 -6.51 -6.49 33.68
N TYR A 236 -6.61 -6.99 32.44
CA TYR A 236 -7.42 -8.17 32.09
C TYR A 236 -8.86 -8.06 32.64
N ASP A 237 -9.45 -6.87 32.57
CA ASP A 237 -10.78 -6.61 33.11
C ASP A 237 -11.89 -6.83 32.07
N SER A 238 -13.13 -6.61 32.48
CA SER A 238 -14.30 -6.72 31.59
C SER A 238 -14.23 -5.86 30.32
N LYS A 239 -13.46 -4.75 30.33
CA LYS A 239 -13.25 -3.92 29.12
C LYS A 239 -12.27 -4.60 28.18
N GLY A 240 -11.18 -5.15 28.70
CA GLY A 240 -10.23 -5.97 27.94
C GLY A 240 -10.90 -7.19 27.30
N GLU A 241 -11.72 -7.91 28.06
CA GLU A 241 -12.54 -9.01 27.55
C GLU A 241 -13.51 -8.55 26.44
N ALA A 242 -14.17 -7.40 26.63
CA ALA A 242 -15.07 -6.83 25.63
C ALA A 242 -14.34 -6.45 24.33
N MET A 243 -13.13 -5.88 24.44
CA MET A 243 -12.29 -5.57 23.26
C MET A 243 -11.89 -6.84 22.52
N THR A 244 -11.40 -7.86 23.23
CA THR A 244 -11.04 -9.16 22.63
C THR A 244 -12.24 -9.76 21.89
N LYS A 245 -13.40 -9.81 22.55
CA LYS A 245 -14.62 -10.33 21.91
C LYS A 245 -15.02 -9.51 20.69
N HIS A 246 -14.95 -8.18 20.77
CA HIS A 246 -15.37 -7.30 19.69
C HIS A 246 -14.47 -7.46 18.46
N ILE A 247 -13.15 -7.37 18.62
CA ILE A 247 -12.23 -7.32 17.48
C ILE A 247 -12.18 -8.65 16.73
N PHE A 248 -12.29 -9.79 17.42
CA PHE A 248 -12.29 -11.11 16.78
C PHE A 248 -13.66 -11.57 16.29
N THR A 249 -14.74 -10.82 16.56
CA THR A 249 -16.08 -11.10 16.00
C THR A 249 -16.45 -10.13 14.88
N ASN A 250 -16.20 -8.84 15.07
CA ASN A 250 -16.66 -7.76 14.19
C ASN A 250 -15.52 -6.96 13.54
N GLY A 251 -14.30 -7.13 14.05
CA GLY A 251 -13.12 -6.37 13.64
C GLY A 251 -12.10 -7.18 12.85
N LEU A 252 -12.49 -8.34 12.31
CA LEU A 252 -11.59 -9.16 11.49
C LEU A 252 -11.28 -8.47 10.17
N ALA A 253 -10.00 -8.49 9.80
CA ALA A 253 -9.50 -7.90 8.57
C ALA A 253 -9.15 -8.97 7.54
N THR A 254 -9.39 -8.64 6.27
CA THR A 254 -8.87 -9.33 5.10
C THR A 254 -8.12 -8.34 4.24
N GLY A 255 -6.98 -8.74 3.73
CA GLY A 255 -6.20 -8.04 2.73
C GLY A 255 -5.51 -9.05 1.84
N GLY A 256 -4.48 -8.63 1.13
CA GLY A 256 -3.76 -9.54 0.26
C GLY A 256 -3.00 -8.83 -0.85
N ILE A 257 -2.48 -9.64 -1.76
CA ILE A 257 -1.68 -9.17 -2.89
C ILE A 257 -2.33 -9.68 -4.16
N THR A 258 -2.63 -8.76 -5.08
CA THR A 258 -3.17 -9.08 -6.40
C THR A 258 -2.11 -8.78 -7.45
N VAL A 259 -1.81 -9.76 -8.28
CA VAL A 259 -0.89 -9.59 -9.40
C VAL A 259 -1.65 -9.00 -10.58
N ILE A 260 -1.30 -7.79 -10.98
CA ILE A 260 -1.88 -7.11 -12.14
C ILE A 260 -0.98 -7.27 -13.36
N ALA A 261 -1.54 -6.99 -14.54
CA ALA A 261 -0.75 -6.98 -15.76
C ALA A 261 0.33 -5.91 -15.65
N ASP A 262 1.53 -6.19 -16.17
CA ASP A 262 2.49 -5.14 -16.40
C ASP A 262 1.86 -4.11 -17.36
N PRO A 263 1.76 -2.82 -16.98
CA PRO A 263 1.31 -1.79 -17.89
C PRO A 263 2.24 -1.76 -19.11
N PRO A 264 1.71 -1.54 -20.32
CA PRO A 264 2.54 -1.44 -21.51
C PRO A 264 3.59 -0.35 -21.32
N TYR A 265 4.79 -0.56 -21.86
CA TYR A 265 5.82 0.46 -21.98
C TYR A 265 5.89 0.91 -23.45
N LYS A 266 6.38 2.13 -23.66
CA LYS A 266 6.66 2.70 -24.98
C LYS A 266 8.16 2.96 -25.06
N LEU A 267 8.78 2.60 -26.18
CA LEU A 267 10.21 2.82 -26.35
C LEU A 267 10.51 4.32 -26.20
N GLY A 268 11.59 4.66 -25.48
CA GLY A 268 12.00 6.03 -25.20
C GLY A 268 11.20 6.83 -24.18
N ASP A 269 10.09 6.29 -23.68
CA ASP A 269 9.22 6.95 -22.69
C ASP A 269 9.46 6.28 -21.32
N ILE A 270 10.48 6.76 -20.61
CA ILE A 270 11.05 6.11 -19.43
C ILE A 270 10.26 6.47 -18.17
N ASN A 271 9.64 7.65 -18.13
CA ASN A 271 8.74 8.06 -17.05
C ASN A 271 7.28 7.63 -17.27
N ASN A 272 6.96 7.05 -18.44
CA ASN A 272 5.64 6.57 -18.84
C ASN A 272 4.57 7.69 -18.81
N ASP A 273 4.95 8.90 -19.27
CA ASP A 273 4.07 10.05 -19.41
C ASP A 273 3.41 10.17 -20.80
N PHE A 274 3.61 9.13 -21.63
CA PHE A 274 3.18 8.99 -23.03
C PHE A 274 3.97 9.84 -24.04
N SER A 275 4.96 10.62 -23.61
CA SER A 275 5.69 11.58 -24.43
C SER A 275 7.20 11.34 -24.37
N VAL A 276 7.80 10.92 -25.50
CA VAL A 276 9.26 10.79 -25.60
C VAL A 276 9.89 12.16 -25.74
N ASN A 277 10.59 12.63 -24.71
CA ASN A 277 11.13 13.99 -24.68
C ASN A 277 12.47 14.10 -23.91
N ALA A 278 12.94 15.34 -23.71
CA ALA A 278 14.21 15.60 -23.03
C ALA A 278 14.26 15.11 -21.56
N VAL A 279 13.10 14.97 -20.91
CA VAL A 279 13.01 14.39 -19.55
C VAL A 279 13.43 12.92 -19.58
N ASP A 280 12.97 12.13 -20.54
CA ASP A 280 13.39 10.73 -20.68
C ASP A 280 14.89 10.61 -20.92
N ALA A 281 15.44 11.43 -21.81
CA ALA A 281 16.89 11.45 -22.04
C ALA A 281 17.67 11.77 -20.74
N SER A 282 17.18 12.71 -19.93
CA SER A 282 17.80 13.04 -18.64
C SER A 282 17.71 11.89 -17.64
N ILE A 283 16.63 11.11 -17.67
CA ILE A 283 16.45 9.92 -16.84
C ILE A 283 17.43 8.82 -17.26
N ALA A 284 17.58 8.55 -18.56
CA ALA A 284 18.58 7.60 -19.08
C ALA A 284 20.01 7.99 -18.68
N LEU A 285 20.37 9.28 -18.78
CA LEU A 285 21.69 9.77 -18.35
C LEU A 285 21.90 9.66 -16.83
N THR A 286 20.86 9.93 -16.04
CA THR A 286 20.90 9.81 -14.58
C THR A 286 21.14 8.35 -14.18
N GLU A 287 20.44 7.43 -14.83
CA GLU A 287 20.61 5.99 -14.63
C GLU A 287 22.03 5.55 -14.99
N TYR A 288 22.48 5.91 -16.20
CA TYR A 288 23.83 5.61 -16.67
C TYR A 288 24.90 6.11 -15.70
N ALA A 289 24.79 7.37 -15.25
CA ALA A 289 25.74 7.96 -14.30
C ALA A 289 25.72 7.24 -12.94
N SER A 290 24.54 6.83 -12.46
CA SER A 290 24.41 6.06 -11.21
C SER A 290 25.09 4.70 -11.32
N VAL A 291 24.70 3.90 -12.32
CA VAL A 291 25.22 2.54 -12.52
C VAL A 291 26.71 2.56 -12.84
N SER A 292 27.17 3.47 -13.70
CA SER A 292 28.60 3.59 -14.05
C SER A 292 29.48 4.05 -12.89
N SER A 293 28.91 4.73 -11.89
CA SER A 293 29.62 5.08 -10.65
C SER A 293 29.56 3.98 -9.58
N GLY A 294 29.09 2.78 -9.94
CA GLY A 294 28.97 1.63 -9.04
C GLY A 294 27.83 1.76 -8.03
N LYS A 295 26.92 2.72 -8.23
CA LYS A 295 25.72 2.86 -7.40
C LYS A 295 24.62 1.93 -7.91
N LYS A 296 23.59 1.75 -7.08
CA LYS A 296 22.39 1.01 -7.47
C LYS A 296 21.65 1.76 -8.59
N THR A 297 20.88 1.00 -9.37
CA THR A 297 19.91 1.55 -10.32
C THR A 297 18.98 2.56 -9.64
N THR A 298 18.69 3.64 -10.34
CA THR A 298 17.68 4.64 -9.97
C THR A 298 16.30 4.25 -10.48
N PHE A 299 16.22 3.30 -11.43
CA PHE A 299 14.97 2.78 -11.91
C PHE A 299 14.24 2.02 -10.82
N THR A 300 12.95 2.31 -10.75
CA THR A 300 12.04 1.68 -9.81
C THR A 300 11.35 0.48 -10.43
N ASP A 301 11.55 0.22 -11.72
CA ASP A 301 10.80 -0.76 -12.49
C ASP A 301 11.62 -1.23 -13.70
N ASP A 302 11.65 -2.55 -13.92
CA ASP A 302 12.40 -3.19 -15.00
C ASP A 302 11.98 -2.69 -16.40
N ARG A 303 10.73 -2.22 -16.54
CA ARG A 303 10.22 -1.62 -17.78
C ARG A 303 10.91 -0.31 -18.14
N GLN A 304 11.41 0.43 -17.15
CA GLN A 304 12.20 1.64 -17.42
C GLN A 304 13.49 1.28 -18.14
N THR A 305 14.10 0.14 -17.81
CA THR A 305 15.26 -0.40 -18.55
C THR A 305 14.89 -0.71 -19.99
N LEU A 306 13.75 -1.38 -20.22
CA LEU A 306 13.28 -1.70 -21.58
C LEU A 306 12.90 -0.47 -22.41
N ALA A 307 12.34 0.57 -21.78
CA ALA A 307 12.04 1.84 -22.43
C ALA A 307 13.31 2.66 -22.71
N ALA A 308 14.31 2.56 -21.83
CA ALA A 308 15.55 3.32 -21.90
C ALA A 308 16.61 2.72 -22.84
N ASP A 309 16.64 1.40 -23.02
CA ASP A 309 17.55 0.69 -23.96
C ASP A 309 16.99 0.77 -25.40
N VAL A 310 17.03 1.96 -25.98
CA VAL A 310 16.34 2.28 -27.24
C VAL A 310 17.06 1.72 -28.46
N ASP A 311 18.38 1.51 -28.36
CA ASP A 311 19.14 0.82 -29.39
C ASP A 311 19.12 -0.70 -29.25
N SER A 312 18.63 -1.21 -28.11
CA SER A 312 18.48 -2.64 -27.78
C SER A 312 19.82 -3.38 -27.67
N ASN A 313 20.86 -2.68 -27.20
CA ASN A 313 22.18 -3.26 -26.95
C ASN A 313 22.29 -3.93 -25.56
N GLY A 314 21.25 -3.84 -24.73
CA GLY A 314 21.19 -4.39 -23.38
C GLY A 314 21.80 -3.50 -22.29
N SER A 315 22.22 -2.28 -22.63
CA SER A 315 22.92 -1.35 -21.73
C SER A 315 22.40 0.08 -21.88
N VAL A 316 21.71 0.58 -20.87
CA VAL A 316 21.25 1.99 -20.82
C VAL A 316 22.44 2.92 -20.63
N ASN A 317 22.75 3.72 -21.65
CA ASN A 317 23.90 4.62 -21.62
C ASN A 317 23.64 5.96 -22.35
N ALA A 318 24.70 6.76 -22.53
CA ALA A 318 24.59 8.07 -23.17
C ALA A 318 24.14 8.02 -24.65
N VAL A 319 24.38 6.91 -25.34
CA VAL A 319 23.92 6.68 -26.71
C VAL A 319 22.39 6.61 -26.74
N ASP A 320 21.76 5.90 -25.81
CA ASP A 320 20.29 5.84 -25.71
C ASP A 320 19.67 7.22 -25.48
N ALA A 321 20.24 7.97 -24.54
CA ALA A 321 19.82 9.34 -24.28
C ALA A 321 19.96 10.24 -25.51
N SER A 322 21.02 10.05 -26.31
CA SER A 322 21.23 10.80 -27.55
C SER A 322 20.19 10.45 -28.62
N TYR A 323 19.76 9.20 -28.72
CA TYR A 323 18.68 8.78 -29.62
C TYR A 323 17.33 9.37 -29.20
N ILE A 324 17.02 9.37 -27.90
CA ILE A 324 15.82 9.99 -27.34
C ILE A 324 15.81 11.50 -27.65
N LEU A 325 16.92 12.20 -27.43
CA LEU A 325 17.05 13.63 -27.77
C LEU A 325 16.92 13.88 -29.26
N SER A 326 17.49 13.02 -30.10
CA SER A 326 17.42 13.14 -31.55
C SER A 326 15.97 13.00 -32.05
N TYR A 327 15.22 12.06 -31.49
CA TYR A 327 13.80 11.92 -31.78
C TYR A 327 12.96 13.08 -31.22
N TYR A 328 13.26 13.56 -30.02
CA TYR A 328 12.62 14.76 -29.47
C TYR A 328 12.83 15.99 -30.37
N ALA A 329 14.06 16.19 -30.87
CA ALA A 329 14.36 17.27 -31.80
C ALA A 329 13.65 17.10 -33.16
N TYR A 330 13.61 15.87 -33.68
CA TYR A 330 12.87 15.52 -34.90
C TYR A 330 11.38 15.86 -34.77
N THR A 331 10.72 15.36 -33.72
CA THR A 331 9.29 15.59 -33.47
C THR A 331 8.97 17.07 -33.20
N SER A 332 9.88 17.81 -32.58
CA SER A 332 9.74 19.25 -32.33
C SER A 332 9.86 20.12 -33.58
N THR A 333 10.46 19.61 -34.65
CA THR A 333 10.70 20.36 -35.90
C THR A 333 9.87 19.86 -37.08
N SER A 334 9.31 18.65 -37.00
CA SER A 334 8.41 18.09 -38.01
C SER A 334 7.01 18.71 -37.92
N ALA A 335 6.58 19.41 -38.97
CA ALA A 335 5.28 20.10 -39.04
C ALA A 335 4.07 19.18 -39.28
N GLY A 336 4.10 17.91 -38.84
CA GLY A 336 3.06 16.91 -39.16
C GLY A 336 3.00 15.73 -38.20
N ALA A 337 2.27 14.67 -38.58
CA ALA A 337 2.19 13.41 -37.83
C ALA A 337 3.55 12.72 -37.85
N ALA A 338 4.39 13.04 -36.87
CA ALA A 338 5.68 12.39 -36.68
C ALA A 338 5.48 10.88 -36.55
N GLU A 339 6.38 10.11 -37.18
CA GLU A 339 6.39 8.66 -37.03
C GLU A 339 6.66 8.25 -35.58
N SER A 340 6.30 7.03 -35.18
CA SER A 340 6.59 6.54 -33.84
C SER A 340 8.09 6.44 -33.60
N PHE A 341 8.52 6.48 -32.33
CA PHE A 341 9.94 6.42 -32.01
C PHE A 341 10.57 5.10 -32.45
N GLU A 342 9.83 4.00 -32.39
CA GLU A 342 10.27 2.69 -32.91
C GLU A 342 10.57 2.77 -34.41
N ALA A 343 9.70 3.40 -35.20
CA ALA A 343 9.90 3.55 -36.65
C ALA A 343 11.09 4.48 -36.96
N TYR A 344 11.28 5.53 -36.15
CA TYR A 344 12.45 6.40 -36.23
C TYR A 344 13.74 5.63 -35.96
N MET A 345 13.77 4.79 -34.92
CA MET A 345 14.94 3.99 -34.55
C MET A 345 15.31 2.95 -35.61
N GLU A 346 14.35 2.31 -36.26
CA GLU A 346 14.61 1.40 -37.39
C GLU A 346 15.35 2.07 -38.57
N LYS A 347 15.20 3.37 -38.73
CA LYS A 347 15.94 4.15 -39.75
C LYS A 347 17.29 4.61 -39.23
N ALA A 348 17.37 5.01 -37.96
CA ALA A 348 18.60 5.50 -37.33
C ALA A 348 19.64 4.39 -37.10
N LYS A 349 19.23 3.12 -37.07
CA LYS A 349 20.11 1.94 -36.93
C LYS A 349 20.79 1.51 -38.25
N LYS A 350 20.50 2.16 -39.39
CA LYS A 350 21.13 1.90 -40.70
C LYS A 350 22.31 2.83 -40.95
#